data_AF-A0A067EK44-F1
#
_entry.id   AF-A0A067EK44-F1
#
_cell.length_a   1.000
_cell.length_b   1.000
_cell.length_c   1.000
_cell.angle_alpha   90.00
_cell.angle_beta   90.00
_cell.angle_gamma   90.00
#
_symmetry.space_group_name_H-M   'P 1'
#
loop_
_entity.id
_entity.type
_entity.pdbx_description
1 polymer ?
#
loop_
_entity_poly.entity_id
_entity_poly.type
_entity_poly.pdbx_seq_one_letter_code
_entity_poly.pdbx_strand_id
1 'polypeptide(L)'
;SVEPYSLLTKEEIIRRIKSIYQSAASVICCSTKEFLCSKPRSNFMEDVVGPVALIGTVCTNKLSRTLAEYLGEHQMLALVCRSFEAAFALEKYEQDGTIDRKCALHATAAALGKSIDGRYLVICLEGIRPYSGKFGSNDPQRKLALPAPTLPKGNIPAGFVGYAVNMVNLDDHHMHIRTSAGNGLRETLLYRLFGKLQVYKTRKDMIEAHTCIRHGAVSLDGGILKEDGIISLGCGNPTICFPIVRTRISTQSIEALKQIEEKKLELDGIMQLIQESNKALEKDLEKLKNSEDKFNSFMDLWQTSLK
;
A
#
# COMPACT_ATOMS: atom_id res chain seq x y z
N SER A 1 -27.25 -12.64 8.26
CA SER A 1 -26.65 -13.54 7.25
C SER A 1 -25.22 -13.10 7.01
N VAL A 2 -24.26 -13.89 7.46
CA VAL A 2 -22.83 -13.61 7.22
C VAL A 2 -22.52 -14.07 5.80
N GLU A 3 -22.32 -13.14 4.87
CA GLU A 3 -21.85 -13.49 3.53
C GLU A 3 -20.54 -14.30 3.65
N PRO A 4 -20.41 -15.44 2.94
CA PRO A 4 -19.17 -16.17 2.92
C PRO A 4 -18.17 -15.30 2.15
N TYR A 5 -17.25 -14.64 2.87
CA TYR A 5 -16.14 -13.93 2.28
C TYR A 5 -15.38 -14.89 1.35
N SER A 6 -15.63 -14.78 0.04
CA SER A 6 -14.83 -15.42 -0.99
C SER A 6 -13.37 -15.03 -0.72
N LEU A 7 -12.56 -16.01 -0.33
CA LEU A 7 -11.14 -15.79 -0.12
C LEU A 7 -10.53 -15.44 -1.47
N LEU A 8 -9.95 -14.25 -1.57
CA LEU A 8 -9.19 -13.81 -2.75
C LEU A 8 -7.82 -14.52 -2.75
N THR A 9 -7.78 -15.82 -3.04
CA THR A 9 -6.51 -16.55 -3.18
C THR A 9 -5.81 -16.18 -4.48
N LYS A 10 -4.54 -16.55 -4.62
CA LYS A 10 -3.77 -16.28 -5.86
C LYS A 10 -4.44 -16.95 -7.06
N GLU A 11 -4.93 -18.18 -6.89
CA GLU A 11 -5.62 -18.97 -7.91
C GLU A 11 -6.96 -18.34 -8.31
N GLU A 12 -7.69 -17.79 -7.33
CA GLU A 12 -8.93 -17.05 -7.56
C GLU A 12 -8.68 -15.83 -8.44
N ILE A 13 -7.71 -14.99 -8.07
CA ILE A 13 -7.34 -13.80 -8.85
C ILE A 13 -6.84 -14.20 -10.24
N ILE A 14 -6.02 -15.24 -10.36
CA ILE A 14 -5.59 -15.78 -11.67
C ILE A 14 -6.80 -16.14 -12.53
N ARG A 15 -7.80 -16.83 -11.98
CA ARG A 15 -9.00 -17.21 -12.74
C ARG A 15 -9.80 -15.99 -13.19
N ARG A 16 -9.94 -14.97 -12.34
CA ARG A 16 -10.58 -13.71 -12.69
C ARG A 16 -9.84 -12.99 -13.82
N ILE A 17 -8.52 -12.90 -13.75
CA ILE A 17 -7.70 -12.33 -14.84
C ILE A 17 -7.92 -13.14 -16.12
N LYS A 18 -7.92 -14.48 -16.05
CA LYS A 18 -8.15 -15.36 -17.21
C LYS A 18 -9.52 -15.21 -17.84
N SER A 19 -10.54 -14.82 -17.07
CA SER A 19 -11.88 -14.55 -17.61
C SER A 19 -11.98 -13.25 -18.40
N ILE A 20 -10.99 -12.35 -18.31
CA ILE A 20 -10.96 -11.12 -19.10
C ILE A 20 -10.47 -11.46 -20.51
N TYR A 21 -11.40 -11.81 -21.41
CA TYR A 21 -11.10 -12.39 -22.71
C TYR A 21 -10.17 -11.55 -23.59
N GLN A 22 -10.31 -10.22 -23.53
CA GLN A 22 -9.63 -9.26 -24.40
C GLN A 22 -8.38 -8.61 -23.77
N SER A 23 -7.80 -9.21 -22.73
CA SER A 23 -6.72 -8.62 -21.94
C SER A 23 -5.36 -9.29 -22.16
N ALA A 24 -4.31 -8.47 -22.32
CA ALA A 24 -2.92 -8.92 -22.35
C ALA A 24 -2.52 -9.70 -21.09
N ALA A 25 -2.97 -9.27 -19.91
CA ALA A 25 -2.75 -10.00 -18.65
C ALA A 25 -3.39 -11.38 -18.64
N SER A 26 -4.57 -11.52 -19.26
CA SER A 26 -5.21 -12.83 -19.43
C SER A 26 -4.39 -13.74 -20.32
N VAL A 27 -3.82 -13.23 -21.42
CA VAL A 27 -2.99 -14.00 -22.34
C VAL A 27 -1.77 -14.52 -21.59
N ILE A 28 -1.02 -13.64 -20.92
CA ILE A 28 0.15 -14.03 -20.12
C ILE A 28 -0.22 -15.09 -19.07
N CYS A 29 -1.28 -14.88 -18.28
CA CYS A 29 -1.71 -15.85 -17.27
C CYS A 29 -2.11 -17.21 -17.84
N CYS A 30 -2.73 -17.23 -19.03
CA CYS A 30 -3.09 -18.48 -19.71
C CYS A 30 -1.85 -19.20 -20.21
N SER A 31 -0.92 -18.48 -20.84
CA SER A 31 0.36 -19.00 -21.28
C SER A 31 1.15 -19.59 -20.12
N THR A 32 1.14 -18.98 -18.92
CA THR A 32 1.88 -19.49 -17.74
C THR A 32 1.49 -20.91 -17.31
N LYS A 33 0.32 -21.44 -17.65
CA LYS A 33 -0.03 -22.85 -17.36
C LYS A 33 0.69 -23.84 -18.29
N GLU A 34 1.08 -23.43 -19.48
CA GLU A 34 1.90 -24.24 -20.39
C GLU A 34 3.40 -24.19 -20.04
N PHE A 35 3.82 -23.30 -19.13
CA PHE A 35 5.24 -23.19 -18.70
C PHE A 35 5.75 -24.43 -17.95
N LEU A 36 4.86 -25.31 -17.49
CA LEU A 36 5.22 -26.61 -16.89
C LEU A 36 5.45 -27.72 -17.94
N CYS A 37 5.21 -27.46 -19.24
CA CYS A 37 5.41 -28.40 -20.35
C CYS A 37 6.32 -27.81 -21.45
N SER A 38 7.63 -28.01 -21.28
CA SER A 38 8.61 -28.41 -22.30
C SER A 38 8.33 -28.12 -23.81
N LYS A 39 8.28 -26.84 -24.22
CA LYS A 39 8.54 -26.45 -25.63
C LYS A 39 9.44 -25.20 -25.74
N PRO A 40 10.19 -25.03 -26.85
CA PRO A 40 11.16 -23.95 -27.03
C PRO A 40 10.45 -22.61 -27.19
N ARG A 41 11.03 -21.60 -26.55
CA ARG A 41 10.41 -20.31 -26.20
C ARG A 41 10.47 -19.30 -27.34
N SER A 42 9.60 -18.29 -27.29
CA SER A 42 9.98 -16.94 -27.75
C SER A 42 10.79 -16.27 -26.64
N ASN A 43 12.00 -15.80 -26.96
CA ASN A 43 12.99 -15.35 -25.96
C ASN A 43 12.49 -14.22 -25.03
N PHE A 44 11.51 -13.41 -25.46
CA PHE A 44 11.05 -12.25 -24.68
C PHE A 44 10.17 -12.58 -23.47
N MET A 45 9.49 -13.74 -23.45
CA MET A 45 8.57 -14.08 -22.35
C MET A 45 9.30 -14.38 -21.04
N GLU A 46 10.59 -14.70 -21.08
CA GLU A 46 11.40 -14.95 -19.88
C GLU A 46 11.56 -13.70 -19.01
N ASP A 47 11.55 -12.53 -19.63
CA ASP A 47 11.74 -11.24 -18.97
C ASP A 47 10.42 -10.58 -18.56
N VAL A 48 9.29 -11.20 -18.86
CA VAL A 48 7.98 -10.80 -18.34
C VAL A 48 7.81 -11.38 -16.94
N VAL A 49 7.79 -10.50 -15.94
CA VAL A 49 7.58 -10.88 -14.53
C VAL A 49 6.12 -11.30 -14.30
N GLY A 50 5.17 -10.57 -14.90
CA GLY A 50 3.75 -10.88 -14.84
C GLY A 50 2.87 -9.66 -14.48
N PRO A 51 1.55 -9.86 -14.32
CA PRO A 51 0.63 -8.79 -13.98
C PRO A 51 0.84 -8.24 -12.56
N VAL A 52 0.69 -6.92 -12.36
CA VAL A 52 0.84 -6.26 -11.04
C VAL A 52 0.02 -6.94 -9.95
N ALA A 53 -1.22 -7.31 -10.23
CA ALA A 53 -2.10 -7.99 -9.28
C ALA A 53 -1.53 -9.28 -8.68
N LEU A 54 -0.58 -9.94 -9.35
CA LEU A 54 -0.02 -11.23 -8.96
C LEU A 54 1.40 -11.15 -8.39
N ILE A 55 1.99 -9.94 -8.32
CA ILE A 55 3.36 -9.71 -7.83
C ILE A 55 3.48 -9.93 -6.32
N GLY A 56 2.40 -9.69 -5.58
CA GLY A 56 2.42 -9.77 -4.13
C GLY A 56 1.07 -10.08 -3.53
N THR A 57 1.07 -10.24 -2.23
CA THR A 57 -0.10 -10.60 -1.42
C THR A 57 -0.27 -9.60 -0.28
N VAL A 58 -1.47 -9.49 0.27
CA VAL A 58 -1.76 -8.61 1.40
C VAL A 58 -2.44 -9.39 2.53
N CYS A 59 -2.45 -8.82 3.74
CA CYS A 59 -2.94 -9.52 4.92
C CYS A 59 -4.46 -9.50 5.08
N THR A 60 -5.18 -8.56 4.48
CA THR A 60 -6.64 -8.40 4.67
C THR A 60 -7.37 -8.06 3.38
N ASN A 61 -8.64 -8.45 3.31
CA ASN A 61 -9.52 -8.13 2.18
C ASN A 61 -9.75 -6.61 2.03
N LYS A 62 -9.95 -5.90 3.16
CA LYS A 62 -10.13 -4.45 3.18
C LYS A 62 -8.94 -3.75 2.53
N LEU A 63 -7.73 -4.07 2.97
CA LEU A 63 -6.51 -3.51 2.39
C LEU A 63 -6.38 -3.87 0.90
N SER A 64 -6.63 -5.12 0.52
CA SER A 64 -6.54 -5.56 -0.87
C SER A 64 -7.43 -4.73 -1.80
N ARG A 65 -8.70 -4.59 -1.43
CA ARG A 65 -9.69 -3.83 -2.19
C ARG A 65 -9.32 -2.36 -2.26
N THR A 66 -8.97 -1.75 -1.12
CA THR A 66 -8.58 -0.33 -1.08
C THR A 66 -7.36 -0.04 -1.96
N LEU A 67 -6.33 -0.88 -1.95
CA LEU A 67 -5.15 -0.68 -2.81
C LEU A 67 -5.46 -0.92 -4.29
N ALA A 68 -6.30 -1.90 -4.60
CA ALA A 68 -6.73 -2.15 -5.97
C ALA A 68 -7.58 -1.00 -6.53
N GLU A 69 -8.46 -0.42 -5.72
CA GLU A 69 -9.25 0.74 -6.07
C GLU A 69 -8.37 2.00 -6.24
N TYR A 70 -7.37 2.17 -5.37
CA TYR A 70 -6.40 3.26 -5.48
C TYR A 70 -5.64 3.24 -6.82
N LEU A 71 -5.09 2.07 -7.19
CA LEU A 71 -4.34 1.87 -8.42
C LEU A 71 -5.23 1.88 -9.68
N GLY A 72 -6.45 1.37 -9.56
CA GLY A 72 -7.37 1.16 -10.66
C GLY A 72 -7.06 -0.09 -11.48
N GLU A 73 -8.06 -0.58 -12.22
CA GLU A 73 -7.99 -1.86 -12.93
C GLU A 73 -6.86 -1.92 -13.97
N HIS A 74 -6.64 -0.84 -14.73
CA HIS A 74 -5.58 -0.79 -15.75
C HIS A 74 -4.18 -1.01 -15.16
N GLN A 75 -3.90 -0.43 -13.98
CA GLN A 75 -2.61 -0.65 -13.31
C GLN A 75 -2.53 -2.04 -12.68
N MET A 76 -3.63 -2.54 -12.11
CA MET A 76 -3.68 -3.90 -11.56
C MET A 76 -3.43 -4.98 -12.63
N LEU A 77 -3.88 -4.73 -13.87
CA LEU A 77 -3.65 -5.60 -15.03
C LEU A 77 -2.37 -5.27 -15.81
N ALA A 78 -1.61 -4.25 -15.42
CA ALA A 78 -0.39 -3.88 -16.13
C ALA A 78 0.64 -5.03 -16.08
N LEU A 79 1.30 -5.27 -17.21
CA LEU A 79 2.37 -6.27 -17.32
C LEU A 79 3.69 -5.67 -16.83
N VAL A 80 4.39 -6.37 -15.96
CA VAL A 80 5.72 -5.97 -15.49
C VAL A 80 6.77 -6.69 -16.32
N CYS A 81 7.66 -5.94 -16.95
CA CYS A 81 8.80 -6.46 -17.72
C CYS A 81 10.12 -6.00 -17.10
N ARG A 82 11.15 -6.85 -17.15
CA ARG A 82 12.48 -6.50 -16.65
C ARG A 82 13.14 -5.42 -17.49
N SER A 83 13.10 -5.56 -18.82
CA SER A 83 13.80 -4.70 -19.76
C SER A 83 12.88 -3.97 -20.73
N PHE A 84 13.39 -2.91 -21.36
CA PHE A 84 12.67 -2.23 -22.45
C PHE A 84 12.56 -3.14 -23.68
N GLU A 85 13.59 -3.93 -23.95
CA GLU A 85 13.58 -4.93 -25.03
C GLU A 85 12.40 -5.90 -24.89
N ALA A 86 12.21 -6.48 -23.70
CA ALA A 86 11.09 -7.37 -23.43
C ALA A 86 9.73 -6.65 -23.55
N ALA A 87 9.65 -5.39 -23.09
CA ALA A 87 8.42 -4.59 -23.19
C ALA A 87 8.06 -4.28 -24.65
N PHE A 88 9.04 -3.88 -25.47
CA PHE A 88 8.83 -3.62 -26.90
C PHE A 88 8.58 -4.89 -27.69
N ALA A 89 9.14 -6.04 -27.29
CA ALA A 89 8.89 -7.32 -27.94
C ALA A 89 7.46 -7.85 -27.75
N LEU A 90 6.67 -7.27 -26.83
CA LEU A 90 5.25 -7.64 -26.67
C LEU A 90 4.40 -7.22 -27.86
N GLU A 91 4.76 -6.13 -28.54
CA GLU A 91 4.00 -5.54 -29.64
C GLU A 91 4.88 -5.27 -30.85
N LYS A 92 4.39 -5.60 -32.05
CA LYS A 92 5.09 -5.29 -33.29
C LYS A 92 4.24 -4.35 -34.14
N TYR A 93 4.88 -3.32 -34.68
CA TYR A 93 4.24 -2.36 -35.56
C TYR A 93 4.73 -2.56 -36.99
N GLU A 94 3.81 -2.44 -37.95
CA GLU A 94 4.09 -2.36 -39.36
C GLU A 94 4.68 -0.98 -39.71
N GLN A 95 5.19 -0.83 -40.94
CA GLN A 95 5.81 0.43 -41.39
C GLN A 95 4.84 1.62 -41.39
N ASP A 96 3.54 1.37 -41.51
CA ASP A 96 2.49 2.39 -41.45
C ASP A 96 2.06 2.74 -40.01
N GLY A 97 2.68 2.12 -39.01
CA GLY A 97 2.36 2.31 -37.59
C GLY A 97 1.16 1.51 -37.09
N THR A 98 0.57 0.65 -37.93
CA THR A 98 -0.48 -0.29 -37.49
C THR A 98 0.11 -1.48 -36.74
N ILE A 99 -0.68 -2.12 -35.87
CA ILE A 99 -0.22 -3.27 -35.08
C ILE A 99 -0.28 -4.55 -35.92
N ASP A 100 0.84 -5.26 -36.00
CA ASP A 100 0.92 -6.58 -36.61
C ASP A 100 0.31 -7.63 -35.68
N ARG A 101 -0.99 -7.89 -35.88
CA ARG A 101 -1.76 -8.88 -35.09
C ARG A 101 -1.32 -10.34 -35.29
N LYS A 102 -0.43 -10.62 -36.24
CA LYS A 102 0.09 -11.98 -36.49
C LYS A 102 1.38 -12.26 -35.73
N CYS A 103 1.94 -11.27 -35.03
CA CYS A 103 3.20 -11.38 -34.30
C CYS A 103 3.03 -11.19 -32.79
N ALA A 104 4.13 -11.44 -32.06
CA ALA A 104 4.31 -11.11 -30.66
C ALA A 104 3.17 -11.62 -29.74
N LEU A 105 2.70 -10.79 -28.80
CA LEU A 105 1.68 -11.21 -27.84
C LEU A 105 0.31 -11.48 -28.50
N HIS A 106 0.01 -10.81 -29.62
CA HIS A 106 -1.21 -11.04 -30.39
C HIS A 106 -1.25 -12.44 -31.03
N ALA A 107 -0.11 -12.94 -31.52
CA ALA A 107 -0.01 -14.31 -32.03
C ALA A 107 -0.30 -15.34 -30.92
N THR A 108 0.25 -15.11 -29.72
CA THR A 108 -0.03 -15.95 -28.54
C THR A 108 -1.50 -15.87 -28.14
N ALA A 109 -2.11 -14.69 -28.18
CA ALA A 109 -3.53 -14.52 -27.89
C ALA A 109 -4.39 -15.35 -28.87
N ALA A 110 -4.13 -15.24 -30.17
CA ALA A 110 -4.85 -15.98 -31.20
C ALA A 110 -4.71 -17.50 -31.02
N ALA A 111 -3.51 -18.00 -30.71
CA ALA A 111 -3.27 -19.42 -30.43
C ALA A 111 -4.06 -19.94 -29.22
N LEU A 112 -4.28 -19.10 -28.21
CA LEU A 112 -5.10 -19.40 -27.04
C LEU A 112 -6.60 -19.16 -27.26
N GLY A 113 -7.01 -18.83 -28.50
CA GLY A 113 -8.39 -18.47 -28.82
C GLY A 113 -8.87 -17.23 -28.07
N LYS A 114 -7.96 -16.28 -27.80
CA LYS A 114 -8.20 -14.98 -27.15
C LYS A 114 -7.87 -13.83 -28.09
N SER A 115 -8.24 -12.62 -27.71
CA SER A 115 -7.80 -11.39 -28.38
C SER A 115 -7.24 -10.40 -27.37
N ILE A 116 -6.57 -9.37 -27.86
CA ILE A 116 -6.16 -8.22 -27.06
C ILE A 116 -6.80 -7.02 -27.76
N ASP A 117 -7.64 -6.29 -27.03
CA ASP A 117 -8.31 -5.11 -27.54
C ASP A 117 -7.95 -3.87 -26.70
N GLY A 118 -7.87 -2.73 -27.38
CA GLY A 118 -7.44 -1.48 -26.79
C GLY A 118 -5.98 -1.46 -26.33
N ARG A 119 -5.64 -0.40 -25.58
CA ARG A 119 -4.29 -0.23 -25.02
C ARG A 119 -4.19 -0.97 -23.70
N TYR A 120 -3.04 -1.60 -23.46
CA TYR A 120 -2.69 -2.15 -22.16
C TYR A 120 -1.39 -1.50 -21.65
N LEU A 121 -1.19 -1.54 -20.34
CA LEU A 121 -0.04 -0.91 -19.70
C LEU A 121 1.09 -1.92 -19.52
N VAL A 122 2.31 -1.50 -19.84
CA VAL A 122 3.53 -2.23 -19.54
C VAL A 122 4.41 -1.36 -18.64
N ILE A 123 4.81 -1.91 -17.50
CA ILE A 123 5.73 -1.28 -16.56
C ILE A 123 7.09 -1.94 -16.76
N CYS A 124 8.03 -1.20 -17.34
CA CYS A 124 9.41 -1.64 -17.53
C CYS A 124 10.25 -1.27 -16.29
N LEU A 125 10.88 -2.26 -15.65
CA LEU A 125 11.68 -2.05 -14.43
C LEU A 125 12.96 -1.24 -14.69
N GLU A 126 13.61 -1.42 -15.85
CA GLU A 126 14.78 -0.60 -16.26
C GLU A 126 14.47 0.90 -16.30
N GLY A 127 13.24 1.27 -16.64
CA GLY A 127 12.79 2.66 -16.69
C GLY A 127 12.45 3.26 -15.31
N ILE A 128 12.53 2.49 -14.22
CA ILE A 128 12.14 2.94 -12.88
C ILE A 128 13.36 3.39 -12.10
N ARG A 129 13.28 4.60 -11.55
CA ARG A 129 14.24 5.05 -10.54
C ARG A 129 13.93 4.36 -9.22
N PRO A 130 14.86 3.56 -8.66
CA PRO A 130 14.63 2.88 -7.39
C PRO A 130 14.56 3.89 -6.23
N TYR A 131 13.90 3.48 -5.16
CA TYR A 131 13.99 4.16 -3.86
C TYR A 131 15.45 4.14 -3.37
N SER A 132 15.99 5.33 -3.08
CA SER A 132 17.39 5.52 -2.68
C SER A 132 17.60 5.59 -1.16
N GLY A 133 16.53 5.46 -0.36
CA GLY A 133 16.65 5.51 1.09
C GLY A 133 17.00 4.16 1.73
N LYS A 134 16.94 4.11 3.06
CA LYS A 134 17.35 2.93 3.83
C LYS A 134 16.24 1.86 3.86
N PHE A 135 16.64 0.63 4.14
CA PHE A 135 15.77 -0.50 4.40
C PHE A 135 15.69 -0.77 5.90
N GLY A 136 14.60 -1.40 6.35
CA GLY A 136 14.48 -1.88 7.73
C GLY A 136 15.52 -2.98 8.01
N SER A 137 16.22 -2.85 9.13
CA SER A 137 17.24 -3.82 9.54
C SER A 137 16.62 -5.20 9.78
N ASN A 138 17.23 -6.25 9.21
CA ASN A 138 16.86 -7.65 9.40
C ASN A 138 15.40 -8.03 9.07
N ASP A 139 14.72 -7.27 8.20
CA ASP A 139 13.37 -7.62 7.74
C ASP A 139 13.44 -8.61 6.55
N PRO A 140 12.89 -9.85 6.67
CA PRO A 140 12.89 -10.83 5.58
C PRO A 140 12.17 -10.35 4.30
N GLN A 141 11.20 -9.46 4.44
CA GLN A 141 10.46 -8.83 3.34
C GLN A 141 11.16 -7.58 2.78
N ARG A 142 12.36 -7.24 3.31
CA ARG A 142 13.18 -6.09 2.93
C ARG A 142 12.37 -4.79 2.85
N LYS A 143 11.56 -4.51 3.88
CA LYS A 143 10.70 -3.32 3.91
C LYS A 143 11.52 -2.02 3.90
N LEU A 144 10.94 -0.97 3.32
CA LEU A 144 11.58 0.35 3.25
C LEU A 144 11.53 1.03 4.62
N ALA A 145 12.63 1.62 5.07
CA ALA A 145 12.68 2.42 6.29
C ALA A 145 12.17 3.84 5.99
N LEU A 146 10.84 3.99 5.99
CA LEU A 146 10.16 5.26 5.79
C LEU A 146 9.84 5.91 7.16
N PRO A 147 10.15 7.19 7.37
CA PRO A 147 9.84 7.87 8.63
C PRO A 147 8.33 7.95 8.84
N ALA A 148 7.86 7.78 10.07
CA ALA A 148 6.46 7.96 10.39
C ALA A 148 6.00 9.40 10.07
N PRO A 149 4.75 9.60 9.61
CA PRO A 149 4.21 10.94 9.44
C PRO A 149 4.10 11.63 10.81
N THR A 150 4.31 12.94 10.82
CA THR A 150 4.27 13.77 12.02
C THR A 150 3.33 14.95 11.80
N LEU A 151 2.41 15.15 12.74
CA LEU A 151 1.56 16.33 12.82
C LEU A 151 2.41 17.54 13.23
N PRO A 152 1.91 18.79 13.05
CA PRO A 152 2.63 20.00 13.48
C PRO A 152 3.05 20.00 14.97
N LYS A 153 2.31 19.27 15.82
CA LYS A 153 2.63 19.08 17.24
C LYS A 153 3.68 17.98 17.53
N GLY A 154 4.28 17.38 16.50
CA GLY A 154 5.28 16.31 16.60
C GLY A 154 4.71 14.90 16.75
N ASN A 155 3.43 14.76 17.07
CA ASN A 155 2.80 13.45 17.27
C ASN A 155 2.54 12.72 15.94
N ILE A 156 2.58 11.39 15.96
CA ILE A 156 2.13 10.57 14.84
C ILE A 156 0.60 10.69 14.75
N PRO A 157 0.02 10.90 13.55
CA PRO A 157 -1.41 10.93 13.36
C PRO A 157 -2.11 9.69 13.90
N ALA A 158 -3.24 9.91 14.58
CA ALA A 158 -4.10 8.82 15.02
C ALA A 158 -4.52 7.96 13.82
N GLY A 159 -4.69 6.66 14.06
CA GLY A 159 -5.14 5.73 13.02
C GLY A 159 -4.14 5.44 11.90
N PHE A 160 -2.94 6.02 11.88
CA PHE A 160 -1.90 5.64 10.92
C PHE A 160 -1.51 4.16 11.12
N VAL A 161 -1.61 3.38 10.05
CA VAL A 161 -1.31 1.94 10.03
C VAL A 161 0.08 1.68 9.47
N GLY A 162 0.52 2.48 8.50
CA GLY A 162 1.81 2.33 7.83
C GLY A 162 1.76 2.81 6.38
N TYR A 163 2.83 2.51 5.63
CA TYR A 163 2.92 2.83 4.22
C TYR A 163 2.52 1.65 3.33
N ALA A 164 1.69 1.89 2.31
CA ALA A 164 1.14 0.84 1.44
C ALA A 164 2.24 -0.01 0.77
N VAL A 165 3.35 0.62 0.35
CA VAL A 165 4.52 -0.06 -0.24
C VAL A 165 5.08 -1.18 0.65
N ASN A 166 4.93 -1.07 1.97
CA ASN A 166 5.41 -2.05 2.96
C ASN A 166 4.33 -3.06 3.39
N MET A 167 3.10 -2.92 2.91
CA MET A 167 1.98 -3.81 3.25
C MET A 167 1.70 -4.88 2.19
N VAL A 168 2.34 -4.77 1.02
CA VAL A 168 2.35 -5.83 0.00
C VAL A 168 3.52 -6.76 0.28
N ASN A 169 3.23 -8.02 0.57
CA ASN A 169 4.23 -9.07 0.78
C ASN A 169 4.57 -9.73 -0.55
N LEU A 170 5.86 -9.87 -0.82
CA LEU A 170 6.34 -10.60 -2.00
C LEU A 170 6.53 -12.08 -1.62
N ASP A 171 6.16 -12.98 -2.51
CA ASP A 171 6.49 -14.40 -2.37
C ASP A 171 7.99 -14.64 -2.67
N ASP A 172 8.48 -15.83 -2.34
CA ASP A 172 9.91 -16.17 -2.46
C ASP A 172 10.43 -15.93 -3.88
N HIS A 173 9.64 -16.28 -4.91
CA HIS A 173 10.02 -16.06 -6.30
C HIS A 173 10.21 -14.56 -6.60
N HIS A 174 9.20 -13.74 -6.29
CA HIS A 174 9.26 -12.30 -6.54
C HIS A 174 10.29 -11.58 -5.67
N MET A 175 10.59 -12.11 -4.47
CA MET A 175 11.65 -11.61 -3.59
C MET A 175 13.05 -11.77 -4.17
N HIS A 176 13.27 -12.70 -5.10
CA HIS A 176 14.56 -12.94 -5.78
C HIS A 176 14.70 -12.21 -7.12
N ILE A 177 13.63 -11.64 -7.66
CA ILE A 177 13.70 -10.87 -8.90
C ILE A 177 14.51 -9.60 -8.68
N ARG A 178 15.49 -9.36 -9.55
CA ARG A 178 16.35 -8.19 -9.54
C ARG A 178 16.34 -7.52 -10.91
N THR A 179 16.43 -6.20 -10.91
CA THR A 179 16.79 -5.43 -12.11
C THR A 179 18.26 -5.70 -12.48
N SER A 180 18.68 -5.30 -13.68
CA SER A 180 20.10 -5.31 -14.08
C SER A 180 21.00 -4.56 -13.09
N ALA A 181 20.52 -3.46 -12.53
CA ALA A 181 21.19 -2.71 -11.46
C ALA A 181 21.13 -3.35 -10.05
N GLY A 182 20.61 -4.57 -9.90
CA GLY A 182 20.55 -5.29 -8.62
C GLY A 182 19.43 -4.87 -7.66
N ASN A 183 18.46 -4.07 -8.10
CA ASN A 183 17.33 -3.62 -7.27
C ASN A 183 16.19 -4.63 -7.28
N GLY A 184 15.54 -4.85 -6.14
CA GLY A 184 14.34 -5.67 -6.01
C GLY A 184 13.05 -4.96 -6.41
N LEU A 185 11.94 -5.71 -6.42
CA LEU A 185 10.62 -5.19 -6.81
C LEU A 185 10.01 -4.20 -5.80
N ARG A 186 10.40 -4.25 -4.52
CA ARG A 186 9.82 -3.35 -3.51
C ARG A 186 10.32 -1.92 -3.71
N GLU A 187 11.62 -1.75 -3.82
CA GLU A 187 12.27 -0.46 -4.03
C GLU A 187 12.08 0.09 -5.45
N THR A 188 11.67 -0.74 -6.42
CA THR A 188 11.36 -0.31 -7.78
C THR A 188 9.85 -0.25 -8.02
N LEU A 189 9.23 -1.36 -8.40
CA LEU A 189 7.83 -1.45 -8.79
C LEU A 189 6.86 -0.99 -7.70
N LEU A 190 6.93 -1.56 -6.49
CA LEU A 190 5.97 -1.22 -5.44
C LEU A 190 6.13 0.23 -4.98
N TYR A 191 7.36 0.74 -4.91
CA TYR A 191 7.60 2.14 -4.62
C TYR A 191 7.15 3.07 -5.75
N ARG A 192 7.23 2.66 -7.02
CA ARG A 192 6.61 3.42 -8.13
C ARG A 192 5.10 3.49 -8.00
N LEU A 193 4.46 2.37 -7.66
CA LEU A 193 2.99 2.27 -7.59
C LEU A 193 2.42 2.99 -6.37
N PHE A 194 3.09 2.91 -5.22
CA PHE A 194 2.57 3.40 -3.95
C PHE A 194 3.38 4.53 -3.33
N GLY A 195 4.64 4.72 -3.71
CA GLY A 195 5.51 5.75 -3.13
C GLY A 195 5.47 5.76 -1.60
N LYS A 196 5.03 6.89 -1.05
CA LYS A 196 4.79 7.11 0.38
C LYS A 196 3.29 7.19 0.72
N LEU A 197 2.45 6.49 -0.03
CA LEU A 197 1.02 6.38 0.23
C LEU A 197 0.77 5.87 1.64
N GLN A 198 0.10 6.69 2.44
CA GLN A 198 -0.20 6.40 3.84
C GLN A 198 -1.50 5.60 3.94
N VAL A 199 -1.56 4.65 4.87
CA VAL A 199 -2.76 3.85 5.13
C VAL A 199 -3.28 4.16 6.53
N TYR A 200 -4.57 4.44 6.64
CA TYR A 200 -5.27 4.80 7.87
C TYR A 200 -6.37 3.79 8.23
N LYS A 201 -6.73 3.70 9.50
CA LYS A 201 -7.82 2.83 9.97
C LYS A 201 -9.17 3.30 9.46
N THR A 202 -9.46 4.60 9.59
CA THR A 202 -10.75 5.20 9.21
C THR A 202 -10.57 6.45 8.36
N ARG A 203 -11.63 6.84 7.65
CA ARG A 203 -11.66 8.08 6.87
C ARG A 203 -11.53 9.31 7.77
N LYS A 204 -12.08 9.25 8.98
CA LYS A 204 -11.95 10.32 9.99
C LYS A 204 -10.49 10.55 10.35
N ASP A 205 -9.77 9.48 10.71
CA ASP A 205 -8.35 9.54 11.05
C ASP A 205 -7.52 10.13 9.88
N MET A 206 -7.82 9.69 8.65
CA MET A 206 -7.16 10.18 7.44
C MET A 206 -7.39 11.69 7.21
N ILE A 207 -8.61 12.20 7.44
CA ILE A 207 -8.94 13.62 7.30
C ILE A 207 -8.25 14.44 8.39
N GLU A 208 -8.25 13.97 9.64
CA GLU A 208 -7.53 14.64 10.73
C GLU A 208 -6.02 14.73 10.44
N ALA A 209 -5.48 13.75 9.73
CA ALA A 209 -4.09 13.71 9.33
C ALA A 209 -3.74 14.52 8.06
N HIS A 210 -4.70 15.18 7.39
CA HIS A 210 -4.48 15.79 6.06
C HIS A 210 -3.26 16.71 5.98
N THR A 211 -2.92 17.43 7.05
CA THR A 211 -1.78 18.37 7.09
C THR A 211 -0.42 17.69 6.92
N CYS A 212 -0.30 16.39 7.19
CA CYS A 212 0.95 15.62 7.08
C CYS A 212 0.96 14.64 5.90
N ILE A 213 -0.14 14.55 5.14
CA ILE A 213 -0.26 13.70 3.95
C ILE A 213 0.31 14.46 2.74
N ARG A 214 1.35 13.90 2.10
CA ARG A 214 2.01 14.52 0.93
C ARG A 214 1.89 13.72 -0.36
N HIS A 215 1.78 12.39 -0.27
CA HIS A 215 1.86 11.47 -1.41
C HIS A 215 0.56 10.63 -1.53
N GLY A 216 -0.55 11.25 -1.15
CA GLY A 216 -1.84 10.57 -0.99
C GLY A 216 -1.98 9.75 0.30
N ALA A 217 -3.21 9.35 0.57
CA ALA A 217 -3.57 8.44 1.65
C ALA A 217 -4.80 7.61 1.30
N VAL A 218 -4.94 6.47 1.96
CA VAL A 218 -6.15 5.65 1.90
C VAL A 218 -6.58 5.23 3.30
N SER A 219 -7.86 4.90 3.48
CA SER A 219 -8.39 4.34 4.72
C SER A 219 -9.06 2.98 4.51
N LEU A 220 -8.98 2.11 5.52
CA LEU A 220 -9.51 0.73 5.44
C LEU A 220 -11.04 0.64 5.40
N ASP A 221 -11.74 1.76 5.65
CA ASP A 221 -13.18 1.96 5.46
C ASP A 221 -13.52 2.65 4.12
N GLY A 222 -12.58 2.68 3.17
CA GLY A 222 -12.80 3.05 1.77
C GLY A 222 -12.60 4.52 1.44
N GLY A 223 -11.84 5.28 2.23
CA GLY A 223 -11.42 6.63 1.87
C GLY A 223 -10.20 6.59 0.95
N ILE A 224 -10.18 7.42 -0.10
CA ILE A 224 -9.02 7.58 -0.98
C ILE A 224 -8.78 9.07 -1.22
N LEU A 225 -7.59 9.51 -0.83
CA LEU A 225 -7.02 10.82 -1.14
C LEU A 225 -5.81 10.59 -2.04
N LYS A 226 -5.92 10.97 -3.31
CA LYS A 226 -4.79 10.92 -4.25
C LYS A 226 -3.86 12.12 -4.02
N GLU A 227 -2.73 12.10 -4.71
CA GLU A 227 -1.85 13.26 -4.80
C GLU A 227 -2.61 14.48 -5.40
N ASP A 228 -2.10 15.68 -5.15
CA ASP A 228 -2.65 16.94 -5.66
C ASP A 228 -4.06 17.32 -5.15
N GLY A 229 -4.48 16.74 -4.03
CA GLY A 229 -5.76 17.09 -3.38
C GLY A 229 -6.98 16.46 -4.02
N ILE A 230 -6.80 15.49 -4.92
CA ILE A 230 -7.91 14.77 -5.57
C ILE A 230 -8.49 13.73 -4.61
N ILE A 231 -9.80 13.79 -4.36
CA ILE A 231 -10.51 12.87 -3.47
C ILE A 231 -11.41 11.95 -4.30
N SER A 232 -11.36 10.65 -4.03
CA SER A 232 -12.31 9.68 -4.59
C SER A 232 -13.46 9.45 -3.62
N LEU A 233 -14.69 9.68 -4.08
CA LEU A 233 -15.92 9.49 -3.31
C LEU A 233 -16.77 8.38 -3.93
N GLY A 234 -17.61 7.74 -3.13
CA GLY A 234 -18.46 6.61 -3.55
C GLY A 234 -17.94 5.25 -3.07
N CYS A 235 -18.52 4.17 -3.58
CA CYS A 235 -18.15 2.80 -3.25
C CYS A 235 -17.53 2.13 -4.47
N GLY A 236 -16.24 1.82 -4.41
CA GLY A 236 -15.60 0.98 -5.41
C GLY A 236 -15.80 -0.51 -5.15
N ASN A 237 -15.95 -1.25 -6.25
CA ASN A 237 -15.97 -2.72 -6.21
C ASN A 237 -14.94 -3.30 -7.19
N PRO A 238 -13.64 -3.25 -6.84
CA PRO A 238 -12.59 -3.76 -7.72
C PRO A 238 -12.73 -5.27 -7.94
N THR A 239 -12.81 -5.70 -9.20
CA THR A 239 -12.92 -7.12 -9.56
C THR A 239 -11.57 -7.83 -9.41
N ILE A 240 -10.49 -7.14 -9.77
CA ILE A 240 -9.10 -7.61 -9.70
C ILE A 240 -8.42 -6.95 -8.51
N CYS A 241 -7.93 -7.77 -7.58
CA CYS A 241 -7.36 -7.34 -6.31
C CYS A 241 -6.05 -8.09 -6.04
N PHE A 242 -5.25 -7.64 -5.07
CA PHE A 242 -4.11 -8.43 -4.60
C PHE A 242 -4.61 -9.70 -3.88
N PRO A 243 -4.00 -10.86 -4.12
CA PRO A 243 -4.29 -12.05 -3.34
C PRO A 243 -4.07 -11.82 -1.85
N ILE A 244 -4.87 -12.50 -1.03
CA ILE A 244 -4.76 -12.45 0.43
C ILE A 244 -3.97 -13.68 0.87
N VAL A 245 -2.83 -13.45 1.52
CA VAL A 245 -2.12 -14.53 2.22
C VAL A 245 -2.68 -14.61 3.63
N ARG A 246 -3.20 -15.78 4.00
CA ARG A 246 -3.40 -16.10 5.42
C ARG A 246 -2.03 -16.38 5.97
N THR A 247 -1.45 -15.41 6.68
CA THR A 247 -0.33 -15.70 7.56
C THR A 247 -0.79 -16.83 8.47
N ARG A 248 -0.20 -18.03 8.35
CA ARG A 248 -0.29 -19.00 9.43
C ARG A 248 0.37 -18.29 10.60
N ILE A 249 -0.44 -17.80 11.53
CA ILE A 249 0.07 -17.10 12.69
C ILE A 249 0.94 -18.12 13.41
N SER A 250 2.26 -17.94 13.35
CA SER A 250 3.17 -18.80 14.11
C SER A 250 2.86 -18.61 15.60
N THR A 251 3.16 -19.59 16.43
CA THR A 251 3.02 -19.46 17.90
C THR A 251 3.74 -18.20 18.41
N GLN A 252 4.92 -17.90 17.87
CA GLN A 252 5.66 -16.65 18.14
C GLN A 252 4.87 -15.39 17.75
N SER A 253 4.13 -15.42 16.64
CA SER A 253 3.29 -14.28 16.22
C SER A 253 2.07 -14.10 17.14
N ILE A 254 1.52 -15.19 17.67
CA ILE A 254 0.44 -15.14 18.69
C ILE A 254 0.98 -14.53 19.99
N GLU A 255 2.15 -14.97 20.44
CA GLU A 255 2.82 -14.42 21.62
C GLU A 255 3.15 -12.94 21.45
N ALA A 256 3.67 -12.54 20.28
CA ALA A 256 3.92 -11.14 19.96
C ALA A 256 2.62 -10.31 19.97
N LEU A 257 1.51 -10.83 19.45
CA LEU A 257 0.20 -10.16 19.50
C LEU A 257 -0.29 -9.98 20.94
N LYS A 258 -0.15 -11.00 21.79
CA LYS A 258 -0.48 -10.89 23.22
C LYS A 258 0.37 -9.82 23.91
N GLN A 259 1.67 -9.81 23.67
CA GLN A 259 2.57 -8.78 24.23
C GLN A 259 2.18 -7.37 23.74
N ILE A 260 1.79 -7.22 22.47
CA ILE A 260 1.31 -5.94 21.93
C ILE A 260 0.02 -5.49 22.63
N GLU A 261 -0.90 -6.43 22.90
CA GLU A 261 -2.16 -6.14 23.57
C GLU A 261 -1.95 -5.76 25.04
N GLU A 262 -1.08 -6.48 25.75
CA GLU A 262 -0.65 -6.13 27.11
C GLU A 262 -0.01 -4.73 27.15
N LYS A 263 0.93 -4.44 26.23
CA LYS A 263 1.59 -3.13 26.17
C LYS A 263 0.64 -2.00 25.81
N LYS A 264 -0.41 -2.27 25.03
CA LYS A 264 -1.48 -1.29 24.77
C LYS A 264 -2.27 -0.97 26.03
N LEU A 265 -2.65 -1.99 26.80
CA LEU A 265 -3.37 -1.79 28.06
C LEU A 265 -2.53 -0.99 29.06
N GLU A 266 -1.23 -1.31 29.17
CA GLU A 266 -0.29 -0.52 29.98
C GLU A 266 -0.24 0.95 29.51
N LEU A 267 -0.15 1.18 28.19
CA LEU A 267 -0.11 2.53 27.62
C LEU A 267 -1.39 3.31 27.93
N ASP A 268 -2.56 2.69 27.78
CA ASP A 268 -3.86 3.33 28.08
C ASP A 268 -3.94 3.72 29.58
N GLY A 269 -3.44 2.86 30.47
CA GLY A 269 -3.35 3.16 31.90
C GLY A 269 -2.43 4.33 32.21
N ILE A 270 -1.24 4.37 31.60
CA ILE A 270 -0.30 5.49 31.74
C ILE A 270 -0.92 6.79 31.22
N MET A 271 -1.64 6.75 30.09
CA MET A 271 -2.31 7.93 29.53
C MET A 271 -3.41 8.46 30.47
N GLN A 272 -4.18 7.58 31.14
CA GLN A 272 -5.16 8.00 32.15
C GLN A 272 -4.48 8.69 33.33
N LEU A 273 -3.39 8.12 33.85
CA LEU A 273 -2.62 8.71 34.96
C LEU A 273 -2.07 10.10 34.60
N ILE A 274 -1.56 10.27 33.38
CA ILE A 274 -1.11 11.58 32.88
C ILE A 274 -2.28 12.56 32.83
N GLN A 275 -3.44 12.13 32.35
CA GLN A 275 -4.62 12.98 32.25
C GLN A 275 -5.15 13.41 33.63
N GLU A 276 -5.14 12.51 34.62
CA GLU A 276 -5.49 12.81 36.00
C GLU A 276 -4.50 13.79 36.65
N SER A 277 -3.21 13.55 36.45
CA SER A 277 -2.14 14.42 36.94
C SER A 277 -2.23 15.83 36.35
N ASN A 278 -2.52 15.95 35.05
CA ASN A 278 -2.71 17.24 34.39
C ASN A 278 -3.94 17.99 34.93
N LYS A 279 -5.05 17.30 35.20
CA LYS A 279 -6.24 17.92 35.84
C LYS A 279 -5.95 18.40 37.26
N ALA A 280 -5.15 17.65 38.03
CA ALA A 280 -4.74 18.07 39.37
C ALA A 280 -3.85 19.32 39.30
N LEU A 281 -2.88 19.33 38.38
CA LEU A 281 -2.02 20.48 38.12
C LEU A 281 -2.82 21.73 37.73
N GLU A 282 -3.80 21.61 36.83
CA GLU A 282 -4.69 22.73 36.45
C GLU A 282 -5.43 23.31 37.67
N LYS A 283 -5.97 22.45 38.55
CA LYS A 283 -6.65 22.91 39.77
C LYS A 283 -5.71 23.62 40.73
N ASP A 284 -4.49 23.11 40.90
CA ASP A 284 -3.54 23.72 41.82
C ASP A 284 -2.99 25.04 41.27
N LEU A 285 -2.82 25.16 39.96
CA LEU A 285 -2.53 26.44 39.29
C LEU A 285 -3.66 27.46 39.50
N GLU A 286 -4.92 27.04 39.39
CA GLU A 286 -6.08 27.92 39.62
C GLU A 286 -6.15 28.40 41.09
N LYS A 287 -5.86 27.52 42.06
CA LYS A 287 -5.75 27.91 43.47
C LYS A 287 -4.61 28.89 43.72
N LEU A 288 -3.45 28.66 43.11
CA LEU A 288 -2.28 29.54 43.22
C LEU A 288 -2.63 30.94 42.72
N LYS A 289 -3.25 31.03 41.55
CA LYS A 289 -3.71 32.30 40.96
C LYS A 289 -4.72 33.02 41.86
N ASN A 290 -5.71 32.30 42.38
CA ASN A 290 -6.68 32.87 43.32
C ASN A 290 -6.04 33.36 44.63
N SER A 291 -4.97 32.69 45.09
CA SER A 291 -4.22 33.12 46.27
C SER A 291 -3.38 34.35 46.00
N GLU A 292 -2.77 34.43 44.81
CA GLU A 292 -2.01 35.59 44.34
C GLU A 292 -2.91 36.82 44.22
N ASP A 293 -4.09 36.67 43.61
CA ASP A 293 -5.08 37.75 43.48
C ASP A 293 -5.53 38.30 44.86
N LYS A 294 -5.76 37.40 45.83
CA LYS A 294 -6.10 37.79 47.21
C LYS A 294 -4.96 38.51 47.91
N PHE A 295 -3.71 38.03 47.75
CA PHE A 295 -2.55 38.68 48.33
C PHE A 295 -2.34 40.08 47.75
N ASN A 296 -2.45 40.23 46.44
CA ASN A 296 -2.34 41.53 45.76
C ASN A 296 -3.43 42.50 46.24
N SER A 297 -4.68 42.03 46.34
CA SER A 297 -5.79 42.84 46.88
C SER A 297 -5.56 43.28 48.34
N PHE A 298 -4.99 42.41 49.17
CA PHE A 298 -4.62 42.77 50.55
C PHE A 298 -3.51 43.82 50.59
N MET A 299 -2.48 43.68 49.75
CA MET A 299 -1.39 44.64 49.66
C MET A 299 -1.86 46.03 49.20
N ASP A 300 -2.79 46.09 48.23
CA ASP A 300 -3.39 47.34 47.77
C ASP A 300 -4.18 48.04 48.88
N LEU A 301 -4.97 47.29 49.66
CA LEU A 301 -5.70 47.80 50.82
C LEU A 301 -4.77 48.33 51.92
N TRP A 302 -3.67 47.62 52.18
CA TRP A 302 -2.67 48.02 53.16
C TRP A 302 -1.95 49.31 52.75
N GLN A 303 -1.55 49.43 51.48
CA GLN A 303 -0.94 50.66 50.95
C GLN A 303 -1.90 51.86 50.99
N THR A 304 -3.20 51.62 50.81
CA THR A 304 -4.23 52.66 50.87
C THR A 304 -4.48 53.14 52.32
N SER A 305 -4.27 52.25 53.31
CA SER A 305 -4.45 52.57 54.74
C SER A 305 -3.24 53.30 55.37
N LEU A 306 -2.13 53.39 54.64
CA LEU A 306 -0.88 54.06 55.07
C LEU A 306 -0.70 55.47 54.48
N LYS A 307 -1.64 55.92 53.63
CA LYS A 307 -1.74 57.30 53.12
C LYS A 307 -2.79 58.07 53.89
#